data_AF-A0A518DXT0-F1
#
_entry.id   AF-A0A518DXT0-F1
#
_cell.length_a   1.000
_cell.length_b   1.000
_cell.length_c   1.000
_cell.angle_alpha   90.00
_cell.angle_beta   90.00
_cell.angle_gamma   90.00
#
_symmetry.space_group_name_H-M   'P 1'
#
loop_
_entity.id
_entity.type
_entity.pdbx_description
1 polymer ?
#
loop_
_entity_poly.entity_id
_entity_poly.type
_entity_poly.pdbx_seq_one_letter_code
_entity_poly.pdbx_strand_id
1 'polypeptide(L)' 'MGRETLVHLRGTIGLHYHRVEVFTGYDYFRIGDFRSEGIVAGLRIWL' A
#
# COMPACT_ATOMS: atom_id res chain seq x y z
N MET A 1 18.89 -15.28 -18.13
CA MET A 1 18.33 -13.98 -18.56
C MET A 1 16.85 -13.97 -18.23
N GLY A 2 16.48 -13.55 -17.02
CA GLY A 2 15.07 -13.44 -16.60
C GLY A 2 14.83 -12.01 -16.17
N ARG A 3 14.17 -11.22 -17.03
CA ARG A 3 13.88 -9.81 -16.76
C ARG A 3 12.57 -9.77 -15.97
N GLU A 4 12.64 -10.17 -14.71
CA GLU A 4 11.51 -10.08 -13.78
C GLU A 4 11.23 -8.59 -13.57
N THR A 5 10.28 -8.07 -14.34
CA THR A 5 9.82 -6.70 -14.20
C THR A 5 8.97 -6.65 -12.94
N LEU A 6 9.60 -6.37 -11.80
CA LEU A 6 8.90 -6.08 -10.55
C LEU A 6 8.22 -4.72 -10.71
N VAL A 7 6.90 -4.75 -10.88
CA VAL A 7 6.07 -3.54 -10.83
C VAL A 7 5.40 -3.53 -9.48
N HIS A 8 5.91 -2.67 -8.59
CA HIS A 8 5.31 -2.39 -7.30
C HIS A 8 4.63 -1.02 -7.37
N LEU A 9 3.31 -1.02 -7.44
CA LEU A 9 2.52 0.20 -7.35
C LEU A 9 1.86 0.23 -5.97
N ARG A 10 2.28 1.18 -5.14
CA ARG A 10 1.64 1.44 -3.85
C ARG A 10 0.96 2.80 -3.91
N GLY A 11 -0.37 2.81 -3.74
CA GLY A 11 -1.14 4.03 -3.57
C GLY A 11 -1.71 4.08 -2.16
N THR A 12 -1.32 5.07 -1.36
CA THR A 12 -1.84 5.25 0.00
C THR A 12 -2.54 6.59 0.11
N ILE A 13 -3.77 6.60 0.60
CA ILE A 13 -4.53 7.80 0.92
C ILE A 13 -4.75 7.87 2.43
N GLY A 14 -4.48 9.02 3.03
CA GLY A 14 -4.60 9.20 4.47
C GLY A 14 -5.24 10.53 4.82
N LEU A 15 -6.01 10.52 5.91
CA LEU A 15 -6.58 11.69 6.55
C LEU A 15 -5.94 11.82 7.93
N HIS A 16 -5.22 12.92 8.12
CA HIS A 16 -4.66 13.27 9.41
C HIS A 16 -5.54 14.34 10.06
N TYR A 17 -6.06 14.03 11.25
CA TYR A 17 -6.85 14.95 12.05
C TYR A 17 -6.36 15.01 13.49
N HIS A 18 -5.75 16.14 13.84
CA HIS A 18 -5.30 16.51 15.19
C HIS A 18 -4.32 15.49 15.82
N ARG A 19 -4.82 14.45 16.49
CA ARG A 19 -4.03 13.39 17.14
C ARG A 19 -4.25 12.00 16.53
N VAL A 20 -5.06 11.92 15.48
CA VAL A 20 -5.46 10.66 14.85
C VAL A 20 -5.20 10.74 13.36
N GLU A 21 -4.43 9.80 12.84
CA GLU A 21 -4.17 9.64 11.42
C GLU A 21 -4.78 8.31 10.98
N VAL A 22 -5.73 8.37 10.06
CA VAL A 22 -6.30 7.19 9.41
C VAL A 22 -5.70 7.11 8.03
N PHE A 23 -5.09 5.98 7.68
CA PHE A 23 -4.58 5.75 6.35
C PHE A 23 -5.16 4.46 5.79
N THR A 24 -5.59 4.51 4.54
CA THR A 24 -5.96 3.33 3.76
C THR A 24 -5.18 3.36 2.46
N GLY A 25 -4.62 2.24 2.06
CA GLY A 25 -3.86 2.13 0.83
C GLY A 25 -4.21 0.86 0.09
N TYR A 26 -3.84 0.86 -1.17
CA TYR A 26 -3.90 -0.29 -2.03
C TYR A 26 -2.48 -0.60 -2.50
N ASP A 27 -2.04 -1.81 -2.18
CA ASP A 27 -0.76 -2.34 -2.61
C ASP A 27 -1.01 -3.27 -3.81
N TYR A 28 -0.53 -2.83 -4.97
CA TYR A 28 -0.61 -3.56 -6.22
C TYR A 28 0.78 -4.11 -6.54
N PHE A 29 0.93 -5.42 -6.40
CA PHE A 29 2.22 -6.07 -6.57
C PHE A 29 2.15 -7.10 -7.69
N ARG A 30 3.01 -6.94 -8.71
CA ARG A 30 3.08 -7.86 -9.85
C ARG A 30 4.52 -8.36 -10.03
N ILE A 31 4.72 -9.66 -9.80
CA ILE A 31 5.97 -10.37 -10.14
C ILE A 31 5.64 -11.41 -11.20
N GLY A 32 6.02 -11.14 -12.45
CA GLY A 32 5.78 -12.08 -13.55
C GLY A 32 4.28 -12.41 -13.72
N ASP A 33 3.91 -13.67 -13.50
CA ASP A 33 2.52 -14.16 -13.55
C ASP A 33 1.78 -14.01 -12.21
N PHE A 34 2.51 -13.77 -11.11
CA PHE A 34 1.92 -13.64 -9.78
C PHE A 34 1.42 -12.21 -9.55
N ARG A 35 0.11 -12.06 -9.38
CA ARG A 35 -0.55 -10.81 -9.00
C ARG A 35 -1.02 -10.92 -7.55
N SER A 36 -0.47 -10.06 -6.70
CA SER A 36 -0.94 -9.88 -5.31
C SER A 36 -1.58 -8.51 -5.19
N GLU A 37 -2.81 -8.51 -4.70
CA GLU A 37 -3.61 -7.32 -4.48
C GLU A 37 -3.92 -7.24 -2.98
N GLY A 38 -3.50 -6.16 -2.32
CA GLY A 38 -3.67 -6.00 -0.88
C GLY A 38 -4.28 -4.67 -0.54
N ILE A 39 -5.40 -4.68 0.20
CA ILE A 39 -5.90 -3.48 0.86
C ILE A 39 -5.18 -3.38 2.20
N VAL A 40 -4.50 -2.26 2.42
CA VAL A 40 -3.91 -1.92 3.72
C VAL A 40 -4.79 -0.85 4.35
N ALA A 41 -5.12 -1.02 5.62
CA ALA A 41 -5.79 0.00 6.41
C ALA A 41 -5.09 0.09 7.76
N GLY A 42 -4.94 1.31 8.25
CA GLY A 42 -4.26 1.57 9.51
C GLY A 42 -4.79 2.81 10.20
N LEU A 43 -4.70 2.77 11.53
CA LEU A 43 -5.01 3.87 12.43
C LEU A 43 -3.74 4.15 13.24
N ARG A 44 -3.28 5.39 13.21
CA ARG A 44 -2.16 5.87 14.01
C ARG A 44 -2.65 6.93 14.98
N ILE A 45 -2.42 6.68 16.26
CA ILE A 45 -2.81 7.60 17.34
C ILE A 45 -1.53 8.22 17.88
N TRP A 46 -1.45 9.54 17.84
CA TRP A 46 -0.36 10.32 18.42
C TRP A 46 -0.74 10.69 19.85
N LEU A 47 -0.26 9.90 20.82
CA LEU A 47 -0.42 10.14 22.25
C LEU A 47 0.54 11.25 22.72
#